data_AF-A0A7U7CXK1-F1
#
_entry.id   AF-A0A7U7CXK1-F1
#
_cell.length_a   1.000
_cell.length_b   1.000
_cell.length_c   1.000
_cell.angle_alpha   90.00
_cell.angle_beta   90.00
_cell.angle_gamma   90.00
#
_symmetry.space_group_name_H-M   'P 1'
#
loop_
_entity.id
_entity.type
_entity.pdbx_description
1 polymer ?
#
loop_
_entity_poly.entity_id
_entity_poly.type
_entity_poly.pdbx_seq_one_letter_code
_entity_poly.pdbx_strand_id
1 'polypeptide(L)'
;MIKKTDQSKHRICISKIKRTTIKPYNAFEWTKLYEDNQSFLNTYPDIHVELNDEELLICSTIIDSNNYSILTTQKLITSENGVLESGLIIHAKNELYGNFKGHGNEKLTFGKIIIEHGKIIKYFIETGKASMIMIYGVKTLIQIKESSLSAPQQ
;
A
#
# COMPACT_ATOMS: atom_id res chain seq x y z
N MET A 1 22.20 -0.71 -14.67
CA MET A 1 21.27 -0.26 -13.61
C MET A 1 20.38 -1.45 -13.22
N ILE A 2 20.38 -1.91 -11.96
CA ILE A 2 19.61 -3.10 -11.56
C ILE A 2 18.30 -2.65 -10.90
N LYS A 3 17.18 -2.82 -11.61
CA LYS A 3 15.83 -2.66 -11.05
C LYS A 3 15.65 -3.72 -9.95
N LYS A 4 15.19 -3.32 -8.76
CA LYS A 4 14.85 -4.30 -7.71
C LYS A 4 13.70 -5.18 -8.19
N THR A 5 13.84 -6.49 -7.99
CA THR A 5 12.77 -7.46 -8.22
C THR A 5 11.62 -7.22 -7.27
N ASP A 6 10.42 -7.69 -7.62
CA ASP A 6 9.24 -7.56 -6.76
C ASP A 6 9.44 -8.26 -5.41
N GLN A 7 10.08 -9.42 -5.37
CA GLN A 7 10.48 -10.08 -4.12
C GLN A 7 11.36 -9.19 -3.23
N SER A 8 12.31 -8.45 -3.82
CA SER A 8 13.17 -7.55 -3.07
C SER A 8 12.39 -6.36 -2.52
N LYS A 9 11.52 -5.74 -3.33
CA LYS A 9 10.66 -4.64 -2.89
C LYS A 9 9.74 -5.08 -1.75
N HIS A 10 9.09 -6.24 -1.92
CA HIS A 10 8.21 -6.83 -0.93
C HIS A 10 8.92 -7.00 0.41
N ARG A 11 10.07 -7.69 0.45
CA ARG A 11 10.85 -7.88 1.68
C ARG A 11 11.23 -6.57 2.36
N ILE A 12 11.64 -5.56 1.59
CA ILE A 12 11.99 -4.23 2.13
C ILE A 12 10.76 -3.56 2.76
N CYS A 13 9.64 -3.55 2.05
CA CYS A 13 8.38 -2.98 2.55
C CYS A 13 7.90 -3.69 3.81
N ILE A 14 7.80 -5.03 3.80
CA ILE A 14 7.41 -5.82 4.98
C ILE A 14 8.32 -5.53 6.17
N SER A 15 9.64 -5.53 5.96
CA SER A 15 10.60 -5.24 7.03
C SER A 15 10.48 -3.82 7.58
N LYS A 16 10.16 -2.84 6.73
CA LYS A 16 9.99 -1.45 7.15
C LYS A 16 8.68 -1.24 7.91
N ILE A 17 7.58 -1.82 7.43
CA ILE A 17 6.27 -1.78 8.09
C ILE A 17 6.37 -2.42 9.48
N LYS A 18 6.94 -3.63 9.58
CA LYS A 18 7.13 -4.33 10.87
C LYS A 18 8.00 -3.57 11.86
N ARG A 19 8.94 -2.73 11.42
CA ARG A 19 9.77 -1.91 12.32
C ARG A 19 9.09 -0.61 12.77
N THR A 20 8.03 -0.19 12.09
CA THR A 20 7.37 1.10 12.30
C THR A 20 5.96 0.98 12.88
N THR A 21 5.36 -0.21 12.78
CA THR A 21 4.03 -0.52 13.28
C THR A 21 4.13 -1.21 14.64
N ILE A 22 3.24 -0.87 15.57
CA ILE A 22 3.15 -1.52 16.88
C ILE A 22 2.42 -2.86 16.75
N LYS A 23 2.95 -3.91 17.38
CA LYS A 23 2.30 -5.25 17.45
C LYS A 23 1.08 -5.23 18.38
N PRO A 24 0.11 -6.13 18.18
CA PRO A 24 0.07 -7.18 17.15
C PRO A 24 -0.57 -6.71 15.83
N TYR A 25 -0.01 -7.14 14.69
CA TYR A 25 -0.43 -6.68 13.36
C TYR A 25 -1.76 -7.26 12.86
N ASN A 26 -2.24 -8.31 13.51
CA ASN A 26 -3.45 -9.05 13.14
C ASN A 26 -4.70 -8.61 13.93
N ALA A 27 -4.57 -7.60 14.80
CA ALA A 27 -5.67 -7.11 15.63
C ALA A 27 -6.33 -5.83 15.09
N PHE A 28 -5.89 -5.33 13.94
CA PHE A 28 -6.50 -4.18 13.27
C PHE A 28 -7.80 -4.58 12.59
N GLU A 29 -8.75 -3.65 12.52
CA GLU A 29 -10.14 -3.92 12.11
C GLU A 29 -10.20 -4.22 10.61
N TRP A 30 -9.49 -3.44 9.79
CA TRP A 30 -9.56 -3.52 8.33
C TRP A 30 -8.19 -3.70 7.68
N THR A 31 -7.12 -3.32 8.36
CA THR A 31 -5.79 -3.22 7.77
C THR A 31 -4.97 -4.48 7.99
N LYS A 32 -4.43 -5.04 6.91
CA LYS A 32 -3.60 -6.25 6.95
C LYS A 32 -2.29 -6.09 6.22
N LEU A 33 -1.29 -6.85 6.67
CA LEU A 33 0.04 -6.99 6.08
C LEU A 33 0.19 -8.42 5.54
N TYR A 34 0.73 -8.57 4.34
CA TYR A 34 0.82 -9.86 3.65
C TYR A 34 2.26 -10.30 3.45
N GLU A 35 2.62 -11.46 4.00
CA GLU A 35 3.93 -12.08 3.75
C GLU A 35 3.96 -12.85 2.42
N ASP A 36 2.79 -13.18 1.89
CA ASP A 36 2.56 -13.90 0.64
C ASP A 36 1.16 -13.56 0.07
N ASN A 37 0.95 -13.87 -1.21
CA ASN A 37 -0.32 -13.60 -1.89
C ASN A 37 -1.46 -14.54 -1.44
N GLN A 38 -1.15 -15.79 -1.08
CA GLN A 38 -2.16 -16.79 -0.73
C GLN A 38 -2.94 -16.38 0.52
N SER A 39 -2.26 -15.76 1.48
CA SER A 39 -2.85 -15.19 2.69
C SER A 39 -3.97 -14.19 2.38
N PHE A 40 -3.80 -13.35 1.36
CA PHE A 40 -4.84 -12.45 0.89
C PHE A 40 -5.99 -13.22 0.22
N LEU A 41 -5.68 -14.07 -0.75
CA LEU A 41 -6.66 -14.80 -1.55
C LEU A 41 -7.58 -15.67 -0.69
N ASN A 42 -7.04 -16.29 0.36
CA ASN A 42 -7.81 -17.07 1.32
C ASN A 42 -8.72 -16.21 2.20
N THR A 43 -8.29 -14.98 2.52
CA THR A 43 -9.03 -14.08 3.41
C THR A 43 -10.13 -13.33 2.67
N TYR A 44 -9.89 -12.96 1.42
CA TYR A 44 -10.78 -12.12 0.60
C TYR A 44 -11.01 -12.75 -0.78
N PRO A 45 -11.65 -13.93 -0.85
CA PRO A 45 -11.86 -14.65 -2.11
C PRO A 45 -12.72 -13.86 -3.11
N ASP A 46 -13.59 -12.97 -2.61
CA ASP A 46 -14.50 -12.16 -3.43
C ASP A 46 -13.86 -10.87 -3.98
N ILE A 47 -12.64 -10.53 -3.56
CA ILE A 47 -11.91 -9.37 -4.07
C ILE A 47 -10.92 -9.83 -5.13
N HIS A 48 -11.32 -9.69 -6.39
CA HIS A 48 -10.48 -10.03 -7.52
C HIS A 48 -9.41 -8.96 -7.78
N VAL A 49 -8.14 -9.37 -7.69
CA VAL A 49 -6.98 -8.53 -8.03
C VAL A 49 -6.17 -9.23 -9.11
N GLU A 50 -6.06 -8.60 -10.27
CA GLU A 50 -5.16 -9.06 -11.31
C GLU A 50 -3.71 -8.77 -10.89
N LEU A 51 -2.91 -9.81 -10.69
CA LEU A 51 -1.48 -9.70 -10.37
C LEU A 51 -0.67 -10.24 -11.55
N ASN A 52 0.43 -9.57 -11.88
CA ASN A 52 1.43 -10.16 -12.77
C ASN A 52 2.16 -11.31 -12.04
N ASP A 53 2.78 -12.24 -12.78
CA ASP A 53 3.38 -13.48 -12.22
C ASP A 53 4.37 -13.23 -11.06
N GLU A 54 5.12 -12.13 -11.09
CA GLU A 54 6.09 -11.77 -10.04
C GLU A 54 5.54 -10.79 -9.00
N GLU A 55 4.32 -10.28 -9.21
CA GLU A 55 3.75 -9.21 -8.39
C GLU A 55 3.25 -9.73 -7.04
N LEU A 56 3.64 -9.03 -5.97
CA LEU A 56 3.34 -9.44 -4.61
C LEU A 56 2.50 -8.40 -3.88
N LEU A 57 1.52 -8.87 -3.13
CA LEU A 57 0.71 -8.08 -2.21
C LEU A 57 1.56 -7.70 -1.00
N ILE A 58 1.50 -6.43 -0.61
CA ILE A 58 2.23 -5.90 0.55
C ILE A 58 1.26 -5.71 1.71
N CYS A 59 0.23 -4.89 1.51
CA CYS A 59 -0.76 -4.60 2.54
C CYS A 59 -2.07 -4.11 1.92
N SER A 60 -3.11 -4.02 2.75
CA SER A 60 -4.41 -3.50 2.36
C SER A 60 -5.12 -2.84 3.55
N THR A 61 -6.13 -2.05 3.25
CA THR A 61 -7.22 -1.68 4.15
C THR A 61 -8.52 -2.05 3.46
N ILE A 62 -9.26 -3.02 3.99
CA ILE A 62 -10.50 -3.56 3.37
C ILE A 62 -11.66 -3.35 4.34
N ILE A 63 -12.55 -2.42 4.01
CA ILE A 63 -13.75 -2.11 4.78
C ILE A 63 -14.88 -3.07 4.36
N ASP A 64 -15.10 -3.17 3.05
CA ASP A 64 -16.04 -4.09 2.41
C ASP A 64 -15.64 -4.33 0.94
N SER A 65 -16.47 -5.03 0.17
CA SER A 65 -16.21 -5.36 -1.25
C SER A 65 -16.24 -4.16 -2.20
N ASN A 66 -16.80 -3.02 -1.78
CA ASN A 66 -16.89 -1.78 -2.54
C ASN A 66 -15.94 -0.69 -2.04
N ASN A 67 -15.32 -0.89 -0.87
CA ASN A 67 -14.49 0.09 -0.18
C ASN A 67 -13.21 -0.56 0.33
N TYR A 68 -12.15 -0.49 -0.49
CA TYR A 68 -10.86 -1.06 -0.14
C TYR A 68 -9.70 -0.36 -0.84
N SER A 69 -8.52 -0.48 -0.26
CA SER A 69 -7.25 -0.17 -0.92
C SER A 69 -6.26 -1.30 -0.73
N ILE A 70 -5.53 -1.62 -1.80
CA ILE A 70 -4.57 -2.71 -1.87
C ILE A 70 -3.29 -2.18 -2.48
N LEU A 71 -2.18 -2.37 -1.77
CA LEU A 71 -0.85 -2.07 -2.23
C LEU A 71 -0.12 -3.36 -2.61
N THR A 72 0.36 -3.41 -3.84
CA THR A 72 1.27 -4.44 -4.34
C THR A 72 2.66 -3.86 -4.53
N THR A 73 3.62 -4.69 -4.94
CA THR A 73 4.97 -4.25 -5.32
C THR A 73 5.03 -3.41 -6.60
N GLN A 74 3.92 -3.30 -7.35
CA GLN A 74 3.87 -2.58 -8.62
C GLN A 74 2.81 -1.47 -8.66
N LYS A 75 1.66 -1.64 -8.00
CA LYS A 75 0.53 -0.71 -8.11
C LYS A 75 -0.18 -0.51 -6.77
N LEU A 76 -0.92 0.59 -6.74
CA LEU A 76 -1.95 0.85 -5.74
C LEU A 76 -3.31 0.72 -6.44
N ILE A 77 -4.20 -0.03 -5.82
CA ILE A 77 -5.57 -0.25 -6.28
C ILE A 77 -6.51 0.23 -5.18
N THR A 78 -7.53 0.99 -5.54
CA THR A 78 -8.55 1.47 -4.61
C THR A 78 -9.92 1.35 -5.25
N SER A 79 -10.87 0.74 -4.52
CA SER A 79 -12.29 0.80 -4.84
C SER A 79 -12.96 1.73 -3.84
N GLU A 80 -13.51 2.86 -4.29
CA GLU A 80 -14.28 3.81 -3.46
C GLU A 80 -15.73 3.80 -3.96
N ASN A 81 -16.66 3.31 -3.13
CA ASN A 81 -18.07 3.08 -3.52
C ASN A 81 -18.23 2.23 -4.80
N GLY A 82 -17.38 1.21 -4.94
CA GLY A 82 -17.38 0.30 -6.10
C GLY A 82 -16.69 0.85 -7.35
N VAL A 83 -16.21 2.09 -7.31
CA VAL A 83 -15.44 2.68 -8.42
C VAL A 83 -13.98 2.32 -8.25
N LEU A 84 -13.48 1.45 -9.15
CA LEU A 84 -12.11 0.98 -9.12
C LEU A 84 -11.16 1.95 -9.82
N GLU A 85 -10.16 2.39 -9.09
CA GLU A 85 -9.00 3.10 -9.61
C GLU A 85 -7.73 2.30 -9.34
N SER A 86 -6.81 2.29 -10.29
CA SER A 86 -5.49 1.73 -10.08
C SER A 86 -4.42 2.53 -10.80
N GLY A 87 -3.19 2.40 -10.31
CA GLY A 87 -2.06 3.11 -10.87
C GLY A 87 -0.73 2.49 -10.47
N LEU A 88 0.18 2.46 -11.44
CA LEU A 88 1.54 2.01 -11.20
C LEU A 88 2.25 2.96 -10.23
N ILE A 89 2.93 2.38 -9.24
CA ILE A 89 3.71 3.12 -8.25
C ILE A 89 5.02 3.66 -8.82
N ILE A 90 5.41 3.23 -10.03
CA ILE A 90 6.73 3.44 -10.63
C ILE A 90 7.14 4.93 -10.74
N HIS A 91 6.16 5.81 -10.93
CA HIS A 91 6.34 7.26 -10.99
C HIS A 91 5.52 7.99 -9.93
N ALA A 92 5.04 7.27 -8.92
CA ALA A 92 4.19 7.84 -7.90
C ALA A 92 4.98 8.78 -6.99
N LYS A 93 4.38 9.91 -6.65
CA LYS A 93 4.83 10.82 -5.59
C LYS A 93 3.84 10.77 -4.44
N ASN A 94 4.38 10.77 -3.24
CA ASN A 94 3.58 10.79 -2.04
C ASN A 94 3.12 12.22 -1.74
N GLU A 95 1.87 12.40 -1.34
CA GLU A 95 1.30 13.73 -1.11
C GLU A 95 0.88 13.92 0.35
N LEU A 96 -0.18 13.26 0.79
CA LEU A 96 -0.77 13.46 2.12
C LEU A 96 -1.41 12.18 2.67
N TYR A 97 -1.62 12.15 3.99
CA TYR A 97 -2.18 10.99 4.71
C TYR A 97 -3.49 11.30 5.46
N GLY A 98 -4.03 12.50 5.29
CA GLY A 98 -5.21 12.97 6.02
C GLY A 98 -5.06 12.89 7.55
N ASN A 99 -6.17 12.65 8.25
CA ASN A 99 -6.21 12.53 9.71
C ASN A 99 -5.80 11.12 10.19
N PHE A 100 -4.63 10.65 9.78
CA PHE A 100 -4.20 9.27 10.07
C PHE A 100 -4.04 8.98 11.57
N LYS A 101 -3.91 10.02 12.40
CA LYS A 101 -3.87 9.89 13.87
C LYS A 101 -5.25 9.59 14.48
N GLY A 102 -6.34 9.80 13.74
CA GLY A 102 -7.70 9.55 14.22
C GLY A 102 -8.20 10.59 15.21
N HIS A 103 -7.78 11.86 15.06
CA HIS A 103 -8.34 12.94 15.88
C HIS A 103 -9.87 13.00 15.71
N GLY A 104 -10.61 13.22 16.80
CA GLY A 104 -12.08 13.21 16.75
C GLY A 104 -12.72 11.82 16.63
N ASN A 105 -11.97 10.74 16.92
CA ASN A 105 -12.42 9.35 16.83
C ASN A 105 -12.73 8.88 15.39
N GLU A 106 -12.20 9.57 14.37
CA GLU A 106 -12.26 9.10 13.00
C GLU A 106 -11.48 7.79 12.87
N LYS A 107 -12.15 6.72 12.41
CA LYS A 107 -11.52 5.40 12.23
C LYS A 107 -10.86 5.22 10.86
N LEU A 108 -11.24 6.04 9.88
CA LEU A 108 -10.75 5.98 8.51
C LEU A 108 -10.35 7.37 8.03
N THR A 109 -9.34 7.42 7.18
CA THR A 109 -8.95 8.61 6.41
C THR A 109 -8.46 8.18 5.03
N PHE A 110 -8.27 9.14 4.13
CA PHE A 110 -7.60 8.91 2.87
C PHE A 110 -6.15 9.41 2.89
N GLY A 111 -5.25 8.57 2.40
CA GLY A 111 -3.99 9.02 1.82
C GLY A 111 -4.14 9.32 0.33
N LYS A 112 -3.14 10.02 -0.23
CA LYS A 112 -3.09 10.33 -1.66
C LYS A 112 -1.69 10.16 -2.21
N ILE A 113 -1.63 9.61 -3.42
CA ILE A 113 -0.44 9.62 -4.27
C ILE A 113 -0.77 10.29 -5.60
N ILE A 114 0.25 10.90 -6.21
CA ILE A 114 0.19 11.43 -7.57
C ILE A 114 0.93 10.45 -8.45
N ILE A 115 0.24 9.82 -9.40
CA ILE A 115 0.83 8.92 -10.41
C ILE A 115 1.14 9.70 -11.70
N GLU A 116 1.44 8.97 -12.78
CA GLU A 116 1.74 9.57 -14.10
C GLU A 116 0.65 10.55 -14.56
N HIS A 117 1.06 11.57 -15.30
CA HIS A 117 0.20 12.64 -15.82
C HIS A 117 -0.52 13.47 -14.73
N GLY A 118 -0.05 13.41 -13.48
CA GLY A 118 -0.63 14.18 -12.38
C GLY A 118 -1.94 13.61 -11.84
N LYS A 119 -2.35 12.41 -12.28
CA LYS A 119 -3.55 11.75 -11.75
C LYS A 119 -3.34 11.44 -10.26
N ILE A 120 -4.32 11.81 -9.45
CA ILE A 120 -4.34 11.52 -8.01
C ILE A 120 -5.07 10.20 -7.79
N ILE A 121 -4.46 9.30 -7.02
CA ILE A 121 -5.11 8.11 -6.50
C ILE A 121 -5.20 8.24 -4.98
N LYS A 122 -6.43 8.15 -4.47
CA LYS A 122 -6.66 8.04 -3.03
C LYS A 122 -6.47 6.59 -2.58
N TYR A 123 -6.18 6.41 -1.30
CA TYR A 123 -6.25 5.10 -0.66
C TYR A 123 -6.72 5.19 0.78
N PHE A 124 -7.46 4.18 1.22
CA PHE A 124 -7.92 4.06 2.59
C PHE A 124 -6.77 3.83 3.56
N ILE A 125 -6.90 4.45 4.72
CA ILE A 125 -6.01 4.30 5.86
C ILE A 125 -6.91 4.13 7.09
N GLU A 126 -6.84 2.99 7.74
CA GLU A 126 -7.33 2.84 9.11
C GLU A 126 -6.47 3.69 10.04
N THR A 127 -7.11 4.53 10.85
CA THR A 127 -6.40 5.52 11.67
C THR A 127 -5.72 4.89 12.89
N GLY A 128 -4.95 5.70 13.62
CA GLY A 128 -4.24 5.26 14.81
C GLY A 128 -3.04 4.38 14.44
N LYS A 129 -2.84 3.29 15.18
CA LYS A 129 -1.66 2.43 15.02
C LYS A 129 -1.65 1.67 13.69
N ALA A 130 -2.82 1.31 13.17
CA ALA A 130 -2.98 0.59 11.91
C ALA A 130 -2.47 1.40 10.71
N SER A 131 -2.60 2.74 10.78
CA SER A 131 -2.23 3.65 9.69
C SER A 131 -0.79 3.50 9.22
N MET A 132 0.10 3.08 10.11
CA MET A 132 1.51 2.89 9.81
C MET A 132 1.72 1.83 8.71
N ILE A 133 0.83 0.84 8.57
CA ILE A 133 0.94 -0.20 7.54
C ILE A 133 0.81 0.40 6.14
N MET A 134 -0.29 1.12 5.87
CA MET A 134 -0.51 1.73 4.55
C MET A 134 0.48 2.87 4.29
N ILE A 135 0.69 3.75 5.28
CA ILE A 135 1.60 4.90 5.14
C ILE A 135 3.03 4.44 4.82
N TYR A 136 3.59 3.53 5.62
CA TYR A 136 4.96 3.08 5.37
C TYR A 136 5.04 2.12 4.19
N GLY A 137 4.01 1.34 3.88
CA GLY A 137 3.96 0.53 2.66
C GLY A 137 4.14 1.39 1.41
N VAL A 138 3.25 2.38 1.24
CA VAL A 138 3.26 3.29 0.09
C VAL A 138 4.55 4.11 0.05
N LYS A 139 4.91 4.76 1.15
CA LYS A 139 6.11 5.61 1.23
C LYS A 139 7.38 4.83 0.92
N THR A 140 7.54 3.64 1.48
CA THR A 140 8.75 2.82 1.28
C THR A 140 8.86 2.36 -0.16
N LEU A 141 7.75 1.96 -0.78
CA LEU A 141 7.76 1.48 -2.16
C LEU A 141 8.16 2.58 -3.14
N ILE A 142 7.64 3.79 -2.94
CA ILE A 142 8.05 4.99 -3.70
C ILE A 142 9.55 5.27 -3.52
N GLN A 143 10.06 5.22 -2.29
CA GLN A 143 11.47 5.51 -1.98
C GLN A 143 12.46 4.49 -2.56
N ILE A 144 12.13 3.20 -2.56
CA ILE A 144 12.95 2.15 -3.18
C ILE A 144 13.23 2.49 -4.65
N LYS A 145 12.26 3.14 -5.31
CA LYS A 145 12.36 3.59 -6.68
C LYS A 145 13.29 4.79 -6.84
N GLU A 146 13.16 5.82 -6.00
CA GLU A 146 14.05 7.00 -6.01
C GLU A 146 15.52 6.60 -5.83
N SER A 147 15.82 5.71 -4.88
CA SER A 147 17.20 5.21 -4.67
C SER A 147 17.74 4.37 -5.83
N SER A 148 16.85 3.81 -6.67
CA SER A 148 17.24 3.10 -7.89
C SER A 148 17.44 4.04 -9.10
N LEU A 149 17.00 5.29 -8.99
CA LEU A 149 17.14 6.35 -10.00
C LEU A 149 18.27 7.35 -9.68
N SER A 150 18.77 7.37 -8.44
CA SER A 150 19.73 8.36 -7.93
C SER A 150 21.17 7.86 -7.77
N ALA A 151 21.56 6.71 -8.36
CA ALA A 151 22.94 6.26 -8.29
C ALA A 151 23.83 7.07 -9.25
N PRO A 152 24.97 7.65 -8.81
CA PRO A 152 25.87 8.38 -9.69
C PRO A 152 26.40 7.46 -10.80
N GLN A 153 26.40 7.95 -12.03
CA GLN A 153 27.19 7.36 -13.10
C GLN A 153 28.66 7.53 -12.72
N GLN A 154 29.35 6.42 -12.42
CA GLN A 154 30.81 6.33 -12.47
C GLN A 154 31.18 5.47 -13.67
#